data_AF-A0A0L9V3G4-F1
#
_entry.id   AF-A0A0L9V3G4-F1
#
_cell.length_a   1.000
_cell.length_b   1.000
_cell.length_c   1.000
_cell.angle_alpha   90.00
_cell.angle_beta   90.00
_cell.angle_gamma   90.00
#
_symmetry.space_group_name_H-M   'P 1'
#
loop_
_entity.id
_entity.type
_entity.pdbx_description
1 polymer ?
#
loop_
_entity_poly.entity_id
_entity_poly.type
_entity_poly.pdbx_seq_one_letter_code
_entity_poly.pdbx_strand_id
1 'polypeptide(L)' 'MEARYNCCKAIYQTLTLSDSVSAFTDIYAKLEKAVKMGPYLVKSHAEPQPVVETAERF' A
#
# COMPACT_ATOMS: atom_id res chain seq x y z
N MET A 1 -6.98 -3.55 -5.59
CA MET A 1 -5.88 -2.82 -4.90
C MET A 1 -5.91 -1.34 -5.27
N GLU A 2 -6.03 -1.03 -6.56
CA GLU A 2 -6.09 0.34 -7.11
C GLU A 2 -7.19 1.24 -6.51
N ALA A 3 -8.44 0.76 -6.38
CA ALA A 3 -9.52 1.55 -5.77
C ALA A 3 -9.23 2.00 -4.33
N ARG A 4 -8.58 1.14 -3.52
CA ARG A 4 -8.14 1.49 -2.16
C ARG A 4 -7.05 2.56 -2.20
N TYR A 5 -6.08 2.43 -3.11
CA TYR A 5 -5.03 3.44 -3.28
C TYR A 5 -5.60 4.79 -3.70
N ASN A 6 -6.52 4.81 -4.66
CA ASN A 6 -7.17 6.05 -5.11
C ASN A 6 -7.95 6.72 -3.98
N CYS A 7 -8.64 5.94 -3.13
CA CYS A 7 -9.29 6.45 -1.93
C CYS A 7 -8.29 7.07 -0.94
N CYS A 8 -7.22 6.35 -0.60
CA CYS A 8 -6.16 6.87 0.30
C CYS A 8 -5.49 8.13 -0.28
N LYS A 9 -5.24 8.16 -1.59
CA LYS A 9 -4.61 9.31 -2.26
C LYS A 9 -5.51 10.55 -2.20
N ALA A 10 -6.81 10.41 -2.45
CA ALA A 10 -7.75 11.52 -2.38
C ALA A 10 -7.87 12.09 -0.96
N ILE A 11 -7.94 11.21 0.05
CA ILE A 11 -7.98 11.63 1.46
C ILE A 11 -6.68 12.34 1.83
N TYR A 12 -5.52 11.77 1.48
CA TYR A 12 -4.21 12.35 1.75
C TYR A 12 -4.11 13.77 1.16
N GLN A 13 -4.47 13.95 -0.11
CA GLN A 13 -4.47 15.26 -0.77
C GLN A 13 -5.39 16.28 -0.08
N THR A 14 -6.59 15.86 0.30
CA THR A 14 -7.55 16.73 0.99
C THR A 14 -7.02 17.13 2.37
N LEU A 15 -6.41 16.19 3.10
CA LEU A 15 -5.85 16.45 4.41
C LEU A 15 -4.63 17.38 4.33
N THR A 16 -3.71 17.17 3.38
CA THR A 16 -2.52 18.03 3.18
C THR A 16 -2.89 19.49 2.93
N LEU A 17 -4.02 19.75 2.27
CA LEU A 17 -4.52 21.11 1.99
C LEU A 17 -5.28 21.74 3.17
N SER A 18 -5.58 20.97 4.21
CA SER A 18 -6.34 21.43 5.37
C SER A 18 -5.40 21.84 6.52
N ASP A 19 -5.73 22.90 7.25
CA ASP A 19 -5.04 23.25 8.49
C ASP A 19 -5.21 22.18 9.60
N SER A 20 -6.09 21.20 9.41
CA SER A 20 -6.35 20.12 10.37
C SER A 20 -5.31 19.00 10.38
N VAL A 21 -4.23 19.08 9.60
CA VAL A 21 -3.17 18.04 9.60
C VAL A 21 -2.63 17.79 11.01
N SER A 22 -2.49 18.86 11.81
CA SER A 22 -2.01 18.80 13.19
C SER A 22 -2.92 17.96 14.12
N ALA A 23 -4.22 17.89 13.83
CA ALA A 23 -5.18 17.08 14.58
C ALA A 23 -5.17 15.59 14.17
N PHE A 24 -4.56 15.27 13.02
CA PHE A 24 -4.58 13.93 12.43
C PHE A 24 -3.18 13.40 12.10
N THR A 25 -2.16 13.79 12.87
CA THR A 25 -0.75 13.44 12.65
C THR A 25 -0.51 11.93 12.45
N ASP A 26 -1.06 11.09 13.33
CA ASP A 26 -0.92 9.62 13.23
C ASP A 26 -1.59 9.04 11.98
N ILE A 27 -2.75 9.57 11.61
CA ILE A 27 -3.51 9.12 10.42
C ILE A 27 -2.80 9.60 9.15
N TYR A 28 -2.30 10.83 9.16
CA TYR A 28 -1.53 11.43 8.08
C TYR A 28 -0.27 10.61 7.79
N ALA A 29 0.48 10.21 8.82
CA ALA A 29 1.68 9.38 8.65
C ALA A 29 1.37 8.02 8.00
N LYS A 30 0.24 7.39 8.38
CA LYS A 30 -0.21 6.12 7.78
C LYS A 30 -0.64 6.30 6.32
N LEU A 31 -1.39 7.36 6.02
CA LEU A 31 -1.79 7.72 4.67
C LEU A 31 -0.59 8.02 3.78
N GLU A 32 0.35 8.82 4.27
CA GLU A 32 1.57 9.15 3.55
C GLU A 32 2.36 7.89 3.17
N LYS A 33 2.54 6.97 4.13
CA LYS A 33 3.20 5.68 3.88
C LYS A 33 2.44 4.85 2.84
N ALA A 34 1.12 4.77 2.94
CA ALA A 34 0.29 4.01 2.00
C ALA A 34 0.34 4.59 0.57
N VAL A 35 0.33 5.92 0.43
CA VAL A 35 0.44 6.59 -0.87
C VAL A 35 1.85 6.43 -1.46
N LYS A 36 2.91 6.52 -0.65
CA LYS A 36 4.31 6.28 -1.07
C LYS A 36 4.54 4.84 -1.54
N MET A 37 3.87 3.87 -0.93
CA MET A 37 3.95 2.46 -1.34
C MET A 37 3.24 2.15 -2.65
N GLY A 38 2.37 3.05 -3.14
CA GLY A 38 1.68 2.89 -4.42
C GLY A 38 0.49 1.91 -4.40
N PRO A 39 -0.22 1.77 -5.53
CA PRO A 39 -1.42 0.93 -5.65
C PRO A 39 -1.15 -0.56 -5.56
N TYR A 40 0.09 -0.95 -5.83
CA TYR A 40 0.60 -2.29 -5.64
C TYR A 40 1.53 -2.16 -4.45
N LEU A 41 1.14 -2.70 -3.29
CA LEU A 41 2.05 -2.83 -2.15
C LEU A 41 3.38 -3.33 -2.72
N VAL A 42 4.43 -2.51 -2.66
CA VAL A 42 5.78 -2.94 -3.05
C VAL A 42 6.00 -4.22 -2.26
N LYS A 43 5.96 -5.35 -2.98
CA LYS A 43 6.12 -6.67 -2.38
C LYS A 43 7.49 -6.64 -1.74
N SER A 44 7.56 -6.46 -0.42
CA SER A 44 8.74 -6.86 0.33
C SER A 44 8.84 -8.37 0.14
N HIS A 45 9.56 -8.77 -0.91
CA HIS A 45 10.07 -10.12 -1.17
C HIS A 45 9.12 -11.27 -0.84
N ALA A 46 8.18 -11.53 -1.72
CA ALA A 46 7.74 -12.89 -2.03
C ALA A 46 7.15 -12.84 -3.44
N GLU A 47 8.01 -12.84 -4.46
CA GLU A 47 7.58 -13.49 -5.68
C GLU A 47 7.16 -14.92 -5.28
N PRO A 48 5.96 -15.38 -5.66
CA PRO A 48 5.57 -16.75 -5.40
C PRO A 48 6.60 -17.63 -6.11
N GLN A 49 7.54 -18.20 -5.37
CA GLN A 49 8.46 -19.17 -5.94
C GLN A 49 7.60 -20.33 -6.41
N PRO A 50 7.62 -20.69 -7.70
CA PRO A 50 6.89 -21.85 -8.16
C PRO A 50 7.49 -23.06 -7.45
N VAL A 51 6.70 -23.71 -6.60
CA VAL A 51 7.05 -25.01 -6.04
C VAL A 51 6.95 -26.00 -7.19
N VAL A 52 8.09 -26.30 -7.81
CA VAL A 52 8.18 -27.33 -8.84
C VAL A 52 8.19 -28.68 -8.12
N GLU A 53 7.02 -29.27 -7.94
CA GLU A 53 6.93 -30.68 -7.53
C GLU A 53 7.29 -31.55 -8.72
N THR A 54 8.53 -32.02 -8.79
CA THR A 54 8.89 -33.09 -9.71
C THR A 54 8.21 -34.36 -9.23
N ALA A 55 7.24 -34.87 -9.99
CA ALA A 55 6.66 -36.18 -9.74
C ALA A 55 7.79 -37.22 -9.63
N GLU A 56 7.91 -37.87 -8.46
CA GLU A 56 8.77 -39.04 -8.34
C GLU A 56 8.34 -40.06 -9.39
N ARG A 57 9.28 -40.41 -10.27
CA ARG A 57 9.03 -41.33 -11.37
C ARG A 57 8.73 -42.72 -10.80
N PHE A 58 7.65 -43.32 -11.30
CA PHE A 58 7.30 -44.73 -11.13
C PHE A 58 8.41 -45.66 -11.62
#